data_AF-A0AAD5MLD3-F1
#
_entry.id   AF-A0AAD5MLD3-F1
#
_cell.length_a   1.000
_cell.length_b   1.000
_cell.length_c   1.000
_cell.angle_alpha   90.00
_cell.angle_beta   90.00
_cell.angle_gamma   90.00
#
_symmetry.space_group_name_H-M   'P 1'
#
loop_
_entity.id
_entity.type
_entity.pdbx_description
1 polymer ?
#
loop_
_entity_poly.entity_id
_entity_poly.type
_entity_poly.pdbx_seq_one_letter_code
_entity_poly.pdbx_strand_id
1 'polypeptide(L)'
;MFENRERVPTPRSIAEAVERVVNTMLPAINSRIRSTRTFNVTGFTTLPVAMVYTDKSEVFAQVAGISTSKRQAQTFVEQLSMETVIVVLESQGRSALLPEEVISAILRQLTVNVIYEPLPCQKVFLNLAGDIDEKLIENCIIAGGNTVTGICRINGGMNMCEPAKTTIAAIPPQHLSISGTLSTTNIIMANWSRQMWQNVVNRAVRMLTSGSFGSHFFAAVATVS
;
A
#
# COMPACT_ATOMS: atom_id res chain seq x y z
N MET A 1 -1.89 41.03 60.60
CA MET A 1 -2.57 39.72 60.49
C MET A 1 -3.06 39.62 59.06
N PHE A 2 -2.26 39.07 58.14
CA PHE A 2 -2.62 38.92 56.74
C PHE A 2 -2.86 37.43 56.47
N GLU A 3 -4.11 37.09 56.20
CA GLU A 3 -4.59 35.74 55.95
C GLU A 3 -4.28 35.38 54.48
N ASN A 4 -3.22 34.61 54.26
CA ASN A 4 -2.88 34.04 52.97
C ASN A 4 -3.86 32.91 52.64
N ARG A 5 -4.90 33.21 51.84
CA ARG A 5 -5.75 32.17 51.24
C ARG A 5 -5.14 31.71 49.93
N GLU A 6 -4.45 30.58 49.96
CA GLU A 6 -4.08 29.84 48.76
C GLU A 6 -5.35 29.40 48.03
N ARG A 7 -5.51 29.87 46.79
CA ARG A 7 -6.58 29.43 45.90
C ARG A 7 -6.29 28.01 45.45
N VAL A 8 -7.08 27.07 45.94
CA VAL A 8 -7.10 25.70 45.44
C VAL A 8 -7.52 25.74 43.95
N PRO A 9 -6.72 25.18 43.03
CA PRO A 9 -7.07 25.16 41.61
C PRO A 9 -8.36 24.37 41.38
N THR A 10 -9.24 24.89 40.54
CA THR A 10 -10.49 24.19 40.22
C THR A 10 -10.19 22.95 39.36
N PRO A 11 -10.98 21.87 39.46
CA PRO A 11 -10.74 20.61 38.73
C PRO A 11 -10.55 20.80 37.21
N ARG A 12 -11.19 21.83 36.65
CA ARG A 12 -11.11 22.18 35.23
C ARG A 12 -9.71 22.67 34.81
N SER A 13 -9.00 23.40 35.68
CA SER A 13 -7.64 23.87 35.38
C SER A 13 -6.60 22.76 35.48
N ILE A 14 -6.86 21.73 36.29
CA ILE A 14 -5.99 20.55 36.41
C ILE A 14 -6.14 19.68 35.17
N ALA A 15 -7.36 19.44 34.70
CA ALA A 15 -7.61 18.68 33.47
C ALA A 15 -6.94 19.32 32.24
N GLU A 16 -7.09 20.63 32.05
CA GLU A 16 -6.43 21.36 30.96
C GLU A 16 -4.90 21.37 31.08
N ALA A 17 -4.37 21.43 32.30
CA ALA A 17 -2.92 21.35 32.54
C ALA A 17 -2.37 19.95 32.25
N VAL A 18 -3.09 18.89 32.66
CA VAL A 18 -2.74 17.51 32.34
C VAL A 18 -2.81 17.28 30.83
N GLU A 19 -3.86 17.74 30.16
CA GLU A 19 -4.00 17.63 28.71
C GLU A 19 -2.89 18.39 27.96
N ARG A 20 -2.49 19.58 28.42
CA ARG A 20 -1.33 20.29 27.86
C ARG A 20 -0.03 19.53 28.08
N VAL A 21 0.22 18.98 29.27
CA VAL A 21 1.43 18.21 29.56
C VAL A 21 1.46 16.91 28.76
N VAL A 22 0.35 16.20 28.65
CA VAL A 22 0.19 15.01 27.80
C VAL A 22 0.48 15.38 26.34
N ASN A 23 -0.11 16.46 25.83
CA ASN A 23 0.06 16.87 24.44
C ASN A 23 1.45 17.47 24.12
N THR A 24 2.18 18.00 25.11
CA THR A 24 3.54 18.55 24.90
C THR A 24 4.66 17.57 25.21
N MET A 25 4.49 16.69 26.20
CA MET A 25 5.54 15.76 26.62
C MET A 25 5.45 14.41 25.91
N LEU A 26 4.26 13.89 25.54
CA LEU A 26 4.20 12.63 24.79
C LEU A 26 4.95 12.70 23.46
N PRO A 27 4.83 13.75 22.63
CA PRO A 27 5.60 13.82 21.38
C PRO A 27 7.11 13.79 21.61
N ALA A 28 7.60 14.45 22.67
CA ALA A 28 9.01 14.49 23.02
C ALA A 28 9.54 13.14 23.51
N ILE A 29 8.75 12.39 24.31
CA ILE A 29 9.10 11.04 24.79
C ILE A 29 9.00 10.02 23.64
N ASN A 30 7.98 10.14 22.79
CA ASN A 30 7.74 9.29 21.61
C ASN A 30 8.85 9.44 20.56
N SER A 31 9.52 10.60 20.48
CA SER A 31 10.61 10.82 19.51
C SER A 31 11.82 9.87 19.70
N ARG A 32 11.99 9.26 20.88
CA ARG A 32 13.10 8.32 21.15
C ARG A 32 12.78 6.86 20.87
N ILE A 33 11.52 6.50 20.65
CA ILE A 33 11.10 5.11 20.44
C ILE A 33 10.60 4.98 19.01
N ARG A 34 11.48 4.59 18.10
CA ARG A 34 11.12 4.23 16.72
C ARG A 34 11.09 2.72 16.61
N SER A 35 9.92 2.16 16.33
CA SER A 35 9.78 0.76 15.96
C SER A 35 9.62 0.65 14.45
N THR A 36 10.33 -0.28 13.83
CA THR A 36 10.21 -0.58 12.41
C THR A 36 9.99 -2.06 12.22
N ARG A 37 9.06 -2.42 11.34
CA ARG A 37 8.77 -3.79 10.92
C ARG A 37 8.83 -3.86 9.42
N THR A 38 9.38 -4.95 8.90
CA THR A 38 9.33 -5.20 7.46
C THR A 38 8.10 -6.04 7.15
N PHE A 39 7.47 -5.80 6.01
CA PHE A 39 6.39 -6.64 5.53
C PHE A 39 6.62 -7.05 4.08
N ASN A 40 6.01 -8.17 3.71
CA ASN A 40 5.99 -8.67 2.33
C ASN A 40 4.59 -9.19 2.02
N VAL A 41 4.05 -8.81 0.87
CA VAL A 41 2.77 -9.25 0.31
C VAL A 41 3.06 -9.95 -1.01
N THR A 42 2.68 -11.21 -1.11
CA THR A 42 2.89 -12.06 -2.29
C THR A 42 1.62 -12.85 -2.59
N GLY A 43 1.62 -13.66 -3.66
CA GLY A 43 0.53 -14.61 -3.93
C GLY A 43 -0.60 -14.08 -4.82
N PHE A 44 -0.58 -12.80 -5.21
CA PHE A 44 -1.42 -12.31 -6.30
C PHE A 44 -0.85 -12.69 -7.67
N THR A 45 -1.71 -12.94 -8.64
CA THR A 45 -1.32 -13.50 -9.97
C THR A 45 -1.59 -12.56 -11.14
N THR A 46 -2.34 -11.48 -10.90
CA THR A 46 -2.65 -10.45 -11.90
C THR A 46 -2.37 -9.07 -11.31
N LEU A 47 -2.22 -8.06 -12.17
CA LEU A 47 -1.96 -6.69 -11.75
C LEU A 47 -3.11 -5.75 -12.18
N PRO A 48 -3.59 -4.87 -11.29
CA PRO A 48 -4.34 -3.68 -11.71
C PRO A 48 -3.50 -2.86 -12.70
N VAL A 49 -4.13 -2.25 -13.70
CA VAL A 49 -3.42 -1.38 -14.67
C VAL A 49 -2.67 -0.22 -14.02
N ALA A 50 -3.13 0.27 -12.86
CA ALA A 50 -2.44 1.32 -12.12
C ALA A 50 -1.09 0.87 -11.53
N MET A 51 -0.87 -0.45 -11.34
CA MET A 51 0.39 -1.02 -10.82
C MET A 51 1.44 -1.27 -11.91
N VAL A 52 1.08 -1.14 -13.18
CA VAL A 52 2.02 -1.23 -14.31
C VAL A 52 2.24 0.16 -14.90
N TYR A 53 3.31 0.33 -15.67
CA TYR A 53 3.62 1.64 -16.25
C TYR A 53 4.05 1.60 -17.70
N THR A 54 3.89 2.73 -18.39
CA THR A 54 4.36 2.94 -19.75
C THR A 54 4.79 4.38 -19.95
N ASP A 55 5.81 4.60 -20.79
CA ASP A 55 6.21 5.91 -21.29
C ASP A 55 5.60 6.21 -22.68
N LYS A 56 4.81 5.29 -23.24
CA LYS A 56 4.25 5.39 -24.60
C LYS A 56 2.85 5.99 -24.57
N SER A 57 2.68 7.10 -25.28
CA SER A 57 1.40 7.78 -25.45
C SER A 57 0.34 6.89 -26.10
N GLU A 58 0.74 6.02 -27.04
CA GLU A 58 -0.15 5.07 -27.72
C GLU A 58 -0.76 4.04 -26.76
N VAL A 59 0.00 3.61 -25.75
CA VAL A 59 -0.50 2.68 -24.73
C VAL A 59 -1.47 3.39 -23.80
N PHE A 60 -1.18 4.63 -23.41
CA PHE A 60 -2.09 5.45 -22.62
C PHE A 60 -3.44 5.68 -23.33
N ALA A 61 -3.41 5.90 -24.65
CA ALA A 61 -4.63 6.05 -25.44
C ALA A 61 -5.51 4.78 -25.47
N GLN A 62 -4.90 3.60 -25.28
CA GLN A 62 -5.60 2.31 -25.29
C GLN A 62 -6.06 1.86 -23.91
N VAL A 63 -5.36 2.28 -22.84
CA VAL A 63 -5.56 1.77 -21.48
C VAL A 63 -5.74 2.93 -20.52
N ALA A 64 -7.00 3.28 -20.26
CA ALA A 64 -7.31 4.27 -19.25
C ALA A 64 -6.81 3.80 -17.87
N GLY A 65 -6.12 4.69 -17.15
CA GLY A 65 -5.65 4.43 -15.79
C GLY A 65 -4.33 3.67 -15.67
N ILE A 66 -3.65 3.34 -16.78
CA ILE A 66 -2.26 2.88 -16.71
C ILE A 66 -1.36 4.01 -16.19
N SER A 67 -0.37 3.67 -15.36
CA SER A 67 0.58 4.67 -14.89
C SER A 67 1.50 5.13 -16.03
N THR A 68 1.74 6.44 -16.12
CA THR A 68 2.60 7.06 -17.15
C THR A 68 4.08 7.05 -16.79
N SER A 69 4.42 6.52 -15.62
CA SER A 69 5.81 6.38 -15.16
C SER A 69 5.93 5.32 -14.09
N LYS A 70 7.14 4.77 -13.93
CA LYS A 70 7.48 3.86 -12.83
C LYS A 70 7.13 4.48 -11.47
N ARG A 71 7.43 5.76 -11.29
CA ARG A 71 7.15 6.50 -10.04
C ARG A 71 5.65 6.57 -9.76
N GLN A 72 4.81 6.82 -10.76
CA GLN A 72 3.36 6.88 -10.55
C GLN A 72 2.79 5.53 -10.12
N ALA A 73 3.25 4.44 -10.73
CA ALA A 73 2.85 3.09 -10.31
C ALA A 73 3.31 2.77 -8.88
N GLN A 74 4.53 3.19 -8.49
CA GLN A 74 5.01 3.05 -7.12
C GLN A 74 4.17 3.86 -6.14
N THR A 75 3.89 5.14 -6.45
CA THR A 75 3.04 6.01 -5.61
C THR A 75 1.63 5.45 -5.46
N PHE A 76 1.07 4.85 -6.50
CA PHE A 76 -0.22 4.17 -6.41
C PHE A 76 -0.19 3.03 -5.38
N VAL A 77 0.83 2.17 -5.41
CA VAL A 77 0.98 1.06 -4.45
C VAL A 77 1.27 1.57 -3.04
N GLU A 78 2.07 2.63 -2.91
CA GLU A 78 2.32 3.32 -1.63
C GLU A 78 1.01 3.84 -1.00
N GLN A 79 0.20 4.55 -1.79
CA GLN A 79 -1.10 5.08 -1.36
C GLN A 79 -2.05 3.96 -0.97
N LEU A 80 -2.19 2.95 -1.83
CA LEU A 80 -3.03 1.78 -1.56
C LEU A 80 -2.63 1.07 -0.26
N SER A 81 -1.32 0.89 -0.05
CA SER A 81 -0.80 0.25 1.17
C SER A 81 -1.06 1.10 2.41
N MET A 82 -0.81 2.41 2.33
CA MET A 82 -1.02 3.34 3.43
C MET A 82 -2.51 3.44 3.81
N GLU A 83 -3.39 3.65 2.84
CA GLU A 83 -4.85 3.74 3.05
C GLU A 83 -5.38 2.47 3.71
N THR A 84 -5.00 1.31 3.19
CA THR A 84 -5.49 0.04 3.71
C THR A 84 -5.02 -0.19 5.15
N VAL A 85 -3.75 0.12 5.46
CA VAL A 85 -3.22 0.01 6.82
C VAL A 85 -3.91 1.00 7.77
N ILE A 86 -4.14 2.25 7.34
CA ILE A 86 -4.86 3.27 8.11
C ILE A 86 -6.26 2.76 8.47
N VAL A 87 -7.04 2.30 7.50
CA VAL A 87 -8.43 1.89 7.76
C VAL A 87 -8.50 0.72 8.75
N VAL A 88 -7.57 -0.24 8.65
CA VAL A 88 -7.48 -1.34 9.62
C VAL A 88 -7.20 -0.82 11.03
N LEU A 89 -6.25 0.10 11.17
CA LEU A 89 -5.86 0.66 12.46
C LEU A 89 -6.94 1.57 13.05
N GLU A 90 -7.64 2.36 12.22
CA GLU A 90 -8.82 3.12 12.64
C GLU A 90 -9.91 2.21 13.18
N SER A 91 -10.22 1.13 12.46
CA SER A 91 -11.19 0.12 12.89
C SER A 91 -10.79 -0.52 14.23
N GLN A 92 -9.50 -0.84 14.41
CA GLN A 92 -8.99 -1.35 15.68
C GLN A 92 -9.09 -0.32 16.81
N GLY A 93 -8.72 0.94 16.57
CA GLY A 93 -8.82 2.01 17.56
C GLY A 93 -10.26 2.25 18.00
N ARG A 94 -11.20 2.28 17.05
CA ARG A 94 -12.65 2.37 17.35
C ARG A 94 -13.14 1.19 18.17
N SER A 95 -12.70 -0.02 17.82
CA SER A 95 -13.04 -1.24 18.57
C SER A 95 -12.48 -1.23 20.00
N ALA A 96 -11.39 -0.51 20.23
CA ALA A 96 -10.81 -0.27 21.55
C ALA A 96 -11.41 0.96 22.27
N LEU A 97 -12.48 1.55 21.73
CA LEU A 97 -13.17 2.73 22.29
C LEU A 97 -12.25 3.95 22.44
N LEU A 98 -11.23 4.08 21.57
CA LEU A 98 -10.40 5.28 21.54
C LEU A 98 -11.17 6.44 20.88
N PRO A 99 -11.06 7.68 21.42
CA PRO A 99 -11.56 8.87 20.75
C PRO A 99 -10.92 9.08 19.37
N GLU A 100 -11.66 9.67 18.43
CA GLU A 100 -11.20 9.85 17.05
C GLU A 100 -9.94 10.70 16.94
N GLU A 101 -9.81 11.71 17.80
CA GLU A 101 -8.64 12.59 17.89
C GLU A 101 -7.39 11.82 18.31
N VAL A 102 -7.55 10.85 19.22
CA VAL A 102 -6.47 9.98 19.67
C VAL A 102 -6.06 9.02 18.55
N ILE A 103 -7.04 8.42 17.85
CA ILE A 103 -6.79 7.56 16.69
C ILE A 103 -5.99 8.34 15.63
N SER A 104 -6.45 9.54 15.25
CA SER A 104 -5.78 10.39 14.26
C SER A 104 -4.36 10.75 14.70
N ALA A 105 -4.17 11.12 15.97
CA ALA A 105 -2.84 11.46 16.52
C ALA A 105 -1.87 10.28 16.51
N ILE A 106 -2.36 9.06 16.75
CA ILE A 106 -1.57 7.82 16.65
C ILE A 106 -1.19 7.56 15.18
N LEU A 107 -2.15 7.65 14.25
CA LEU A 107 -1.92 7.36 12.84
C LEU A 107 -0.96 8.34 12.16
N ARG A 108 -0.93 9.61 12.58
CA ARG A 108 0.07 10.59 12.10
C ARG A 108 1.51 10.23 12.46
N GLN A 109 1.71 9.34 13.42
CA GLN A 109 3.03 8.84 13.83
C GLN A 109 3.39 7.54 13.10
N LEU A 110 2.56 7.07 12.16
CA LEU A 110 2.83 5.90 11.32
C LEU A 110 3.39 6.36 9.96
N THR A 111 4.41 5.66 9.49
CA THR A 111 4.97 5.82 8.15
C THR A 111 5.01 4.45 7.48
N VAL A 112 4.49 4.38 6.27
CA VAL A 112 4.56 3.20 5.40
C VAL A 112 5.49 3.54 4.25
N ASN A 113 6.56 2.76 4.09
CA ASN A 113 7.44 2.85 2.94
C ASN A 113 7.29 1.54 2.15
N VAL A 114 7.02 1.66 0.85
CA VAL A 114 6.79 0.51 -0.02
C VAL A 114 7.92 0.37 -1.03
N ILE A 115 8.35 -0.87 -1.20
CA ILE A 115 9.29 -1.32 -2.21
C ILE A 115 8.51 -2.20 -3.17
N TYR A 116 8.26 -1.64 -4.36
CA TYR A 116 7.54 -2.29 -5.44
C TYR A 116 8.29 -2.06 -6.76
N GLU A 117 8.36 -3.10 -7.61
CA GLU A 117 8.94 -3.05 -8.94
C GLU A 117 7.81 -3.13 -10.00
N PRO A 118 7.32 -1.98 -10.49
CA PRO A 118 6.30 -1.95 -11.54
C PRO A 118 6.74 -2.67 -12.81
N LEU A 119 5.80 -3.37 -13.44
CA LEU A 119 6.01 -3.98 -14.76
C LEU A 119 5.95 -2.88 -15.85
N PRO A 120 6.99 -2.75 -16.71
CA PRO A 120 6.88 -1.91 -17.89
C PRO A 120 5.99 -2.56 -18.96
N CYS A 121 5.06 -1.79 -19.51
CA CYS A 121 4.17 -2.20 -20.60
C CYS A 121 4.43 -1.31 -21.82
N GLN A 122 5.31 -1.77 -22.70
CA GLN A 122 5.71 -0.99 -23.87
C GLN A 122 4.68 -1.05 -25.01
N LYS A 123 3.98 -2.17 -25.12
CA LYS A 123 2.79 -2.36 -25.96
C LYS A 123 1.73 -3.10 -25.16
N VAL A 124 0.47 -2.89 -25.52
CA VAL A 124 -0.67 -3.56 -24.89
C VAL A 124 -1.47 -4.32 -25.93
N PHE A 125 -1.92 -5.51 -25.55
CA PHE A 125 -2.91 -6.28 -26.30
C PHE A 125 -4.22 -6.33 -25.53
N LEU A 126 -5.25 -5.72 -26.08
CA LEU A 126 -6.62 -5.82 -25.58
C LEU A 126 -7.25 -7.09 -26.15
N ASN A 127 -7.67 -8.01 -25.28
CA ASN A 127 -8.48 -9.18 -25.68
C ASN A 127 -7.96 -9.96 -26.91
N LEU A 128 -6.64 -10.21 -26.96
CA LEU A 128 -5.89 -11.06 -27.92
C LEU A 128 -6.12 -10.84 -29.44
N ALA A 129 -6.78 -9.77 -29.89
CA ALA A 129 -7.10 -9.57 -31.32
C ALA A 129 -6.23 -8.50 -32.01
N GLY A 130 -4.91 -8.50 -31.80
CA GLY A 130 -4.01 -7.46 -32.33
C GLY A 130 -2.88 -8.02 -33.19
N ASP A 131 -2.61 -7.36 -34.32
CA ASP A 131 -1.46 -7.61 -35.18
C ASP A 131 -0.19 -6.91 -34.60
N ILE A 132 0.96 -7.58 -34.66
CA ILE A 132 2.18 -7.17 -33.95
C ILE A 132 3.31 -6.80 -34.89
N ASP A 133 3.60 -5.50 -34.93
CA ASP A 133 4.85 -4.97 -35.45
C ASP A 133 6.06 -5.30 -34.55
N GLU A 134 7.21 -5.40 -35.20
CA GLU A 134 8.42 -6.08 -34.78
C GLU A 134 9.21 -5.29 -33.72
N LYS A 135 9.75 -6.01 -32.72
CA LYS A 135 10.90 -5.60 -31.89
C LYS A 135 10.64 -4.66 -30.70
N LEU A 136 9.80 -5.06 -29.75
CA LEU A 136 9.71 -4.43 -28.41
C LEU A 136 9.89 -5.42 -27.24
N ILE A 137 10.49 -4.87 -26.18
CA ILE A 137 10.85 -5.51 -24.92
C ILE A 137 9.65 -5.36 -23.97
N GLU A 138 9.06 -6.50 -23.57
CA GLU A 138 7.95 -6.63 -22.60
C GLU A 138 6.62 -5.95 -22.98
N ASN A 139 5.71 -6.76 -23.55
CA ASN A 139 4.35 -6.34 -23.86
C ASN A 139 3.36 -6.92 -22.84
N CYS A 140 2.34 -6.15 -22.46
CA CYS A 140 1.35 -6.55 -21.47
C CYS A 140 0.05 -7.02 -22.12
N ILE A 141 -0.55 -8.07 -21.56
CA ILE A 141 -1.86 -8.57 -21.98
C ILE A 141 -2.89 -8.07 -20.99
N ILE A 142 -3.87 -7.30 -21.49
CA ILE A 142 -4.93 -6.73 -20.66
C ILE A 142 -6.24 -7.45 -20.96
N ALA A 143 -6.78 -8.07 -19.91
CA ALA A 143 -8.11 -8.66 -19.90
C ALA A 143 -9.10 -7.74 -19.18
N GLY A 144 -10.33 -7.66 -19.69
CA GLY A 144 -11.40 -6.89 -19.04
C GLY A 144 -11.16 -5.38 -18.95
N GLY A 145 -10.17 -4.84 -19.69
CA GLY A 145 -9.86 -3.42 -19.79
C GLY A 145 -9.07 -2.81 -18.63
N ASN A 146 -8.88 -3.54 -17.52
CA ASN A 146 -8.23 -3.00 -16.30
C ASN A 146 -7.28 -3.99 -15.60
N THR A 147 -7.11 -5.19 -16.14
CA THR A 147 -6.34 -6.26 -15.50
C THR A 147 -5.23 -6.76 -16.41
N VAL A 148 -3.99 -6.68 -15.96
CA VAL A 148 -2.85 -7.34 -16.61
C VAL A 148 -2.79 -8.79 -16.15
N THR A 149 -2.97 -9.72 -17.07
CA THR A 149 -3.02 -11.17 -16.79
C THR A 149 -1.76 -11.92 -17.18
N GLY A 150 -0.90 -11.30 -17.98
CA GLY A 150 0.30 -11.93 -18.48
C GLY A 150 1.17 -10.96 -19.27
N ILE A 151 2.33 -11.45 -19.65
CA ILE A 151 3.25 -10.76 -20.53
C ILE A 151 3.45 -11.56 -21.81
N CYS A 152 3.76 -10.84 -22.88
CA CYS A 152 4.29 -11.45 -24.08
C CYS A 152 5.76 -11.07 -24.24
N ARG A 153 6.62 -12.09 -24.32
CA ARG A 153 8.04 -11.94 -24.63
C ARG A 153 8.31 -12.40 -26.05
N ILE A 154 8.94 -11.54 -26.82
CA ILE A 154 9.47 -11.89 -28.14
C ILE A 154 10.87 -12.46 -27.91
N ASN A 155 11.03 -13.78 -28.05
CA ASN A 155 12.33 -14.42 -28.05
C ASN A 155 12.77 -14.68 -29.49
N GLY A 156 13.88 -14.06 -29.92
CA GLY A 156 14.61 -14.48 -31.13
C GLY A 156 13.91 -14.21 -32.47
N GLY A 157 13.21 -13.09 -32.64
CA GLY A 157 12.67 -12.65 -33.93
C GLY A 157 11.36 -13.33 -34.36
N MET A 158 10.79 -14.23 -33.55
CA MET A 158 9.44 -14.73 -33.76
C MET A 158 8.45 -13.88 -32.96
N ASN A 159 7.54 -13.23 -33.69
CA ASN A 159 6.41 -12.45 -33.18
C ASN A 159 5.40 -13.37 -32.45
N MET A 160 5.70 -13.75 -31.20
CA MET A 160 4.91 -14.74 -30.44
C MET A 160 3.69 -14.17 -29.71
N CYS A 161 3.22 -12.95 -30.01
CA CYS A 161 1.96 -12.41 -29.44
C CYS A 161 0.76 -12.50 -30.40
N GLU A 162 0.77 -13.47 -31.32
CA GLU A 162 -0.31 -13.70 -32.27
C GLU A 162 -1.37 -14.65 -31.67
N PRO A 163 -2.69 -14.38 -31.79
CA PRO A 163 -3.75 -15.15 -31.14
C PRO A 163 -3.73 -16.66 -31.42
N ALA A 164 -3.11 -17.10 -32.51
CA ALA A 164 -3.04 -18.51 -32.90
C ALA A 164 -1.79 -19.25 -32.36
N LYS A 165 -0.77 -18.54 -31.86
CA LYS A 165 0.55 -19.09 -31.48
C LYS A 165 1.16 -18.46 -30.22
N THR A 166 0.33 -17.80 -29.40
CA THR A 166 0.79 -17.11 -28.19
C THR A 166 1.25 -18.07 -27.10
N THR A 167 2.55 -18.02 -26.80
CA THR A 167 3.04 -18.46 -25.48
C THR A 167 2.85 -17.29 -24.52
N ILE A 168 1.65 -17.12 -23.98
CA ILE A 168 1.40 -16.16 -22.90
C ILE A 168 2.30 -16.57 -21.73
N ALA A 169 3.24 -15.70 -21.38
CA ALA A 169 4.11 -15.92 -20.24
C ALA A 169 3.46 -15.34 -18.98
N ALA A 170 3.63 -16.05 -17.86
CA ALA A 170 3.22 -15.56 -16.56
C ALA A 170 3.99 -14.27 -16.21
N ILE A 171 3.34 -13.38 -15.46
CA ILE A 171 3.99 -12.19 -14.93
C ILE A 171 5.12 -12.64 -13.99
N PRO A 172 6.35 -12.15 -14.18
CA PRO A 172 7.46 -12.52 -13.32
C PRO A 172 7.21 -12.18 -11.84
N PRO A 173 7.65 -13.02 -10.89
CA PRO A 173 7.35 -12.85 -9.46
C PRO A 173 7.76 -11.50 -8.87
N GLN A 174 8.81 -10.86 -9.38
CA GLN A 174 9.25 -9.55 -8.89
C GLN A 174 8.20 -8.45 -9.05
N HIS A 175 7.32 -8.55 -10.04
CA HIS A 175 6.21 -7.61 -10.25
C HIS A 175 4.96 -8.00 -9.46
N LEU A 176 4.93 -9.23 -8.91
CA LEU A 176 3.84 -9.81 -8.10
C LEU A 176 4.17 -9.87 -6.61
N SER A 177 5.06 -8.97 -6.16
CA SER A 177 5.43 -8.84 -4.75
C SER A 177 5.47 -7.37 -4.35
N ILE A 178 4.89 -7.06 -3.20
CA ILE A 178 4.96 -5.74 -2.57
C ILE A 178 5.65 -5.94 -1.23
N SER A 179 6.82 -5.32 -1.05
CA SER A 179 7.51 -5.35 0.24
C SER A 179 7.60 -3.94 0.80
N GLY A 180 8.02 -3.80 2.05
CA GLY A 180 8.14 -2.47 2.62
C GLY A 180 8.44 -2.47 4.10
N THR A 181 8.37 -1.28 4.69
CA THR A 181 8.51 -1.07 6.12
C THR A 181 7.35 -0.28 6.70
N LEU A 182 6.92 -0.68 7.88
CA LEU A 182 6.02 0.07 8.75
C LEU A 182 6.87 0.63 9.88
N SER A 183 7.02 1.96 9.93
CA SER A 183 7.69 2.66 11.02
C SER A 183 6.67 3.40 11.86
N THR A 184 6.82 3.36 13.18
CA THR A 184 6.04 4.20 14.09
C THR A 184 6.89 4.80 15.19
N THR A 185 6.57 6.02 15.59
CA THR A 185 7.10 6.66 16.80
C THR A 185 6.12 6.60 17.97
N ASN A 186 4.92 6.05 17.77
CA ASN A 186 3.94 5.94 18.83
C ASN A 186 4.32 4.81 19.80
N ILE A 187 4.46 5.12 21.09
CA ILE A 187 4.92 4.15 22.11
C ILE A 187 4.02 2.90 22.22
N ILE A 188 2.72 3.02 22.00
CA ILE A 188 1.77 1.90 22.09
C ILE A 188 2.06 0.93 20.95
N MET A 189 2.07 1.43 19.71
CA MET A 189 2.31 0.62 18.53
C MET A 189 3.77 0.14 18.45
N ALA A 190 4.72 0.90 18.98
CA ALA A 190 6.11 0.52 19.00
C ALA A 190 6.37 -0.76 19.79
N ASN A 191 5.60 -0.97 20.87
CA ASN A 191 5.66 -2.14 21.74
C ASN A 191 4.78 -3.30 21.27
N TRP A 192 4.09 -3.17 20.13
CA TRP A 192 3.31 -4.28 19.58
C TRP A 192 4.20 -5.45 19.18
N SER A 193 3.71 -6.64 19.51
CA SER A 193 4.37 -7.89 19.13
C SER A 193 4.32 -8.08 17.61
N ARG A 194 5.18 -8.96 17.10
CA ARG A 194 5.14 -9.36 15.68
C ARG A 194 3.76 -9.89 15.29
N GLN A 195 3.08 -10.62 16.17
CA GLN A 195 1.75 -11.18 15.94
C GLN A 195 0.69 -10.08 15.81
N MET A 196 0.78 -9.00 16.60
CA MET A 196 -0.11 -7.85 16.47
C MET A 196 0.07 -7.15 15.12
N TRP A 197 1.31 -6.90 14.71
CA TRP A 197 1.59 -6.34 13.38
C TRP A 197 1.16 -7.26 12.24
N GLN A 198 1.41 -8.57 12.37
CA GLN A 198 0.94 -9.57 11.41
C GLN A 198 -0.58 -9.55 11.28
N ASN A 199 -1.32 -9.39 12.38
CA ASN A 199 -2.78 -9.27 12.34
C ASN A 199 -3.25 -8.03 11.59
N VAL A 200 -2.55 -6.89 11.72
CA VAL A 200 -2.85 -5.66 10.97
C VAL A 200 -2.65 -5.90 9.48
N VAL A 201 -1.48 -6.38 9.07
CA VAL A 201 -1.19 -6.58 7.64
C VAL A 201 -2.08 -7.67 7.02
N ASN A 202 -2.40 -8.74 7.77
CA ASN A 202 -3.37 -9.75 7.32
C ASN A 202 -4.76 -9.16 7.08
N ARG A 203 -5.24 -8.29 7.98
CA ARG A 203 -6.52 -7.59 7.78
C ARG A 203 -6.45 -6.63 6.60
N ALA A 204 -5.31 -5.97 6.39
CA ALA A 204 -5.12 -5.09 5.25
C ALA A 204 -5.22 -5.87 3.93
N VAL A 205 -4.52 -7.01 3.82
CA VAL A 205 -4.67 -7.89 2.65
C VAL A 205 -6.10 -8.36 2.46
N ARG A 206 -6.82 -8.75 3.52
CA ARG A 206 -8.24 -9.13 3.42
C ARG A 206 -9.14 -7.99 2.95
N MET A 207 -8.82 -6.74 3.29
CA MET A 207 -9.51 -5.59 2.76
C MET A 207 -9.25 -5.41 1.26
N LEU A 208 -8.00 -5.61 0.81
CA LEU A 208 -7.69 -5.62 -0.62
C LEU A 208 -8.42 -6.75 -1.35
N THR A 209 -8.54 -7.94 -0.75
CA THR A 209 -9.23 -9.09 -1.35
C THR A 209 -10.75 -8.91 -1.43
N SER A 210 -11.34 -8.11 -0.54
CA SER A 210 -12.80 -7.88 -0.49
C SER A 210 -13.23 -6.55 -1.12
N GLY A 211 -12.28 -5.66 -1.41
CA GLY A 211 -12.53 -4.35 -2.01
C GLY A 211 -12.50 -4.34 -3.53
N SER A 212 -12.30 -3.15 -4.09
CA SER A 212 -12.25 -2.90 -5.55
C SER A 212 -11.13 -3.66 -6.27
N PHE A 213 -10.10 -4.10 -5.54
CA PHE A 213 -8.98 -4.87 -6.08
C PHE A 213 -9.08 -6.38 -5.81
N GLY A 214 -10.25 -6.86 -5.37
CA GLY A 214 -10.42 -8.23 -4.90
C GLY A 214 -10.00 -9.31 -5.89
N SER A 215 -10.31 -9.13 -7.18
CA SER A 215 -9.91 -10.04 -8.26
C SER A 215 -8.40 -10.16 -8.43
N HIS A 216 -7.63 -9.13 -8.07
CA HIS A 216 -6.19 -9.12 -8.17
C HIS A 216 -5.53 -9.76 -6.94
N PHE A 217 -6.05 -9.43 -5.75
CA PHE A 217 -5.46 -9.84 -4.48
C PHE A 217 -6.07 -11.12 -3.88
N PHE A 218 -6.96 -11.84 -4.57
CA PHE A 218 -7.73 -12.96 -3.99
C PHE A 218 -6.89 -14.04 -3.27
N ALA A 219 -5.69 -14.33 -3.78
CA ALA A 219 -4.74 -15.29 -3.22
C ALA A 219 -3.56 -14.63 -2.50
N ALA A 220 -3.61 -13.31 -2.30
CA ALA A 220 -2.55 -12.58 -1.66
C ALA A 220 -2.41 -12.98 -0.19
N VAL A 221 -1.17 -13.07 0.27
CA VAL A 221 -0.78 -13.37 1.63
C VAL A 221 0.27 -12.38 2.08
N ALA A 222 0.27 -12.03 3.36
CA ALA A 222 1.25 -11.13 3.95
C ALA A 222 2.07 -11.80 5.04
N THR A 223 3.32 -11.37 5.17
CA THR A 223 4.21 -11.72 6.27
C THR A 223 4.85 -10.47 6.85
N VAL A 224 5.10 -10.49 8.15
CA VAL A 224 5.82 -9.44 8.88
C VAL A 224 7.06 -10.03 9.54
N SER A 225 8.16 -9.29 9.57
CA SER A 225 9.38 -9.61 10.34
C SER A 225 9.87 -8.45 11.19
#